data_AF-A0AAD4EHH5-F1
#
_entry.id   AF-A0AAD4EHH5-F1
#
_cell.length_a   1.000
_cell.length_b   1.000
_cell.length_c   1.000
_cell.angle_alpha   90.00
_cell.angle_beta   90.00
_cell.angle_gamma   90.00
#
_symmetry.space_group_name_H-M   'P 1'
#
loop_
_entity.id
_entity.type
_entity.pdbx_description
1 polymer ?
#
loop_
_entity_poly.entity_id
_entity_poly.type
_entity_poly.pdbx_seq_one_letter_code
_entity_poly.pdbx_strand_id
1 'polypeptide(L)'
;MTAEDRIFLKQLQELRLDQLRGHALGDAREVIARAEALGPQRELEHAERDRQAALRLEENARKKKEEEESRRLEELCRLEEERQRQEEEKRRKEEARRRQEELRRRAEEQARLREQRERELQAKREAFRKAQEEAERRAREQAEQRLRAEARRQERQRQEELRCNKTQADIVAFFQLYDAKWQELKLSKNLASVMLCEMPWPTFQQGCTSPDDISRRSMEEFIFHPLRPGIETKSRKDRLKAEVLRFHPDKFNSHTVHKLRECDRGKAIEIAGALARMLTNMMAEEIQKETGR
;
A
#
# COMPACT_ATOMS: atom_id res chain seq x y z
N MET A 1 -14.76 156.46 -63.34
CA MET A 1 -14.10 155.71 -64.42
C MET A 1 -14.87 155.97 -65.69
N THR A 2 -14.20 156.58 -66.66
CA THR A 2 -14.75 156.89 -67.98
C THR A 2 -14.96 155.61 -68.78
N ALA A 3 -15.75 155.65 -69.86
CA ALA A 3 -15.94 154.49 -70.73
C ALA A 3 -14.60 153.98 -71.32
N GLU A 4 -13.62 154.88 -71.47
CA GLU A 4 -12.26 154.58 -71.91
C GLU A 4 -11.47 153.76 -70.88
N ASP A 5 -11.60 154.06 -69.58
CA ASP A 5 -10.91 153.31 -68.52
C ASP A 5 -11.32 151.82 -68.47
N ARG A 6 -12.58 151.51 -68.83
CA ARG A 6 -13.07 150.11 -68.88
C ARG A 6 -12.53 149.34 -70.08
N ILE A 7 -12.32 150.01 -71.21
CA ILE A 7 -11.74 149.38 -72.41
C ILE A 7 -10.27 149.06 -72.16
N PHE A 8 -9.54 149.99 -71.55
CA PHE A 8 -8.12 149.79 -71.23
C PHE A 8 -7.90 148.64 -70.24
N LEU A 9 -8.73 148.54 -69.19
CA LEU A 9 -8.65 147.41 -68.26
C LEU A 9 -8.98 146.07 -68.91
N LYS A 10 -9.92 146.03 -69.86
CA LYS A 10 -10.28 144.82 -70.60
C LYS A 10 -9.13 144.36 -71.50
N GLN A 11 -8.46 145.30 -72.18
CA GLN A 11 -7.26 145.03 -72.98
C GLN A 11 -6.09 144.55 -72.12
N LEU A 12 -5.90 145.10 -70.93
CA LEU A 12 -4.85 144.66 -70.01
C LEU A 12 -5.11 143.24 -69.48
N GLN A 13 -6.38 142.88 -69.27
CA GLN A 13 -6.78 141.53 -68.83
C GLN A 13 -6.57 140.47 -69.93
N GLU A 14 -6.89 140.81 -71.19
CA GLU A 14 -6.63 139.92 -72.33
C GLU A 14 -5.13 139.69 -72.54
N LEU A 15 -4.30 140.74 -72.46
CA LEU A 15 -2.85 140.58 -72.58
C LEU A 15 -2.23 139.68 -71.49
N ARG A 16 -2.79 139.73 -70.27
CA ARG A 16 -2.35 138.88 -69.17
C ARG A 16 -2.76 137.42 -69.35
N LEU A 17 -3.91 137.16 -69.96
CA LEU A 17 -4.39 135.81 -70.27
C LEU A 17 -3.57 135.16 -71.40
N ASP A 18 -3.17 135.93 -72.42
CA ASP A 18 -2.32 135.42 -73.50
C ASP A 18 -0.90 135.10 -73.04
N GLN A 19 -0.32 135.88 -72.13
CA GLN A 19 0.98 135.55 -71.52
C GLN A 19 0.94 134.25 -70.70
N LEU A 20 -0.14 134.01 -69.93
CA LEU A 20 -0.30 132.76 -69.17
C LEU A 20 -0.52 131.54 -70.08
N ARG A 21 -1.25 131.72 -71.20
CA ARG A 21 -1.44 130.66 -72.20
C ARG A 21 -0.16 130.29 -72.92
N GLY A 22 0.68 131.27 -73.26
CA GLY A 22 2.00 131.03 -73.86
C GLY A 22 2.91 130.20 -72.94
N HIS A 23 2.93 130.51 -71.64
CA HIS A 23 3.77 129.79 -70.67
C HIS A 23 3.29 128.35 -70.42
N ALA A 24 1.98 128.15 -70.26
CA ALA A 24 1.41 126.82 -70.01
C ALA A 24 1.57 125.87 -71.22
N LEU A 25 1.52 126.40 -72.45
CA LEU A 25 1.75 125.60 -73.67
C LEU A 25 3.24 125.30 -73.89
N GLY A 26 4.14 126.18 -73.45
CA GLY A 26 5.59 125.91 -73.40
C GLY A 26 5.92 124.78 -72.44
N ASP A 27 5.41 124.85 -71.21
CA ASP A 27 5.63 123.82 -70.18
C ASP A 27 5.05 122.46 -70.59
N ALA A 28 3.85 122.44 -71.19
CA ALA A 28 3.23 121.20 -71.68
C ALA A 28 4.02 120.55 -72.82
N ARG A 29 4.60 121.34 -73.74
CA ARG A 29 5.47 120.83 -74.81
C ARG A 29 6.78 120.27 -74.25
N GLU A 30 7.34 120.90 -73.22
CA GLU A 30 8.56 120.41 -72.57
C GLU A 30 8.33 119.10 -71.81
N VAL A 31 7.16 118.94 -71.16
CA VAL A 31 6.78 117.71 -70.47
C VAL A 31 6.56 116.55 -71.46
N ILE A 32 5.91 116.82 -72.60
CA ILE A 32 5.70 115.80 -73.65
C ILE A 32 7.05 115.39 -74.27
N ALA A 33 7.93 116.34 -74.58
CA ALA A 33 9.27 116.04 -75.11
C ALA A 33 10.13 115.23 -74.11
N ARG A 34 10.05 115.53 -72.79
CA ARG A 34 10.71 114.72 -71.75
C ARG A 34 10.10 113.31 -71.63
N ALA A 35 8.77 113.17 -71.79
CA ALA A 35 8.11 111.88 -71.75
C ALA A 35 8.48 111.00 -72.97
N GLU A 36 8.57 111.59 -74.17
CA GLU A 36 9.01 110.90 -75.39
C GLU A 36 10.49 110.51 -75.33
N ALA A 37 11.36 111.39 -74.82
CA ALA A 37 12.79 111.07 -74.63
C ALA A 37 13.03 109.95 -73.59
N LEU A 38 12.16 109.81 -72.60
CA LEU A 38 12.25 108.78 -71.56
C LEU A 38 11.47 107.50 -71.88
N GLY A 39 10.70 107.46 -72.97
CA GLY A 39 9.92 106.29 -73.40
C GLY A 39 10.76 105.02 -73.58
N PRO A 40 11.85 105.06 -74.36
CA PRO A 40 12.70 103.88 -74.59
C PRO A 40 13.36 103.36 -73.31
N GLN A 41 13.72 104.26 -72.38
CA GLN A 41 14.29 103.88 -71.08
C GLN A 41 13.26 103.18 -70.18
N ARG A 42 12.01 103.66 -70.17
CA ARG A 42 10.94 103.00 -69.39
C ARG A 42 10.59 101.63 -69.95
N GLU A 43 10.56 101.47 -71.28
CA GLU A 43 10.30 100.18 -71.92
C GLU A 43 11.39 99.15 -71.58
N LEU A 44 12.66 99.57 -71.56
CA LEU A 44 13.77 98.73 -71.11
C LEU A 44 13.63 98.37 -69.61
N GLU A 45 13.30 99.32 -68.74
CA GLU A 45 13.05 99.02 -67.32
C GLU A 45 11.87 98.06 -67.10
N HIS A 46 10.79 98.20 -67.86
CA HIS A 46 9.64 97.30 -67.79
C HIS A 46 10.01 95.90 -68.29
N ALA A 47 10.73 95.79 -69.40
CA ALA A 47 11.23 94.51 -69.90
C ALA A 47 12.21 93.83 -68.92
N GLU A 48 13.06 94.59 -68.24
CA GLU A 48 13.94 94.06 -67.18
C GLU A 48 13.16 93.61 -65.95
N ARG A 49 12.14 94.37 -65.52
CA ARG A 49 11.25 93.98 -64.41
C ARG A 49 10.46 92.72 -64.76
N ASP A 50 9.99 92.58 -66.00
CA ASP A 50 9.26 91.40 -66.47
C ASP A 50 10.17 90.17 -66.54
N ARG A 51 11.41 90.33 -67.00
CA ARG A 51 12.44 89.26 -66.94
C ARG A 51 12.74 88.85 -65.51
N GLN A 52 12.91 89.80 -64.59
CA GLN A 52 13.11 89.50 -63.17
C GLN A 52 11.89 88.84 -62.52
N ALA A 53 10.67 89.25 -62.91
CA ALA A 53 9.44 88.63 -62.44
C ALA A 53 9.29 87.19 -62.94
N ALA A 54 9.61 86.93 -64.22
CA ALA A 54 9.62 85.60 -64.80
C ALA A 54 10.62 84.67 -64.10
N LEU A 55 11.84 85.13 -63.84
CA LEU A 55 12.85 84.35 -63.09
C LEU A 55 12.39 84.01 -61.67
N ARG A 56 11.75 84.95 -60.95
CA ARG A 56 11.18 84.70 -59.62
C ARG A 56 10.02 83.71 -59.67
N LEU A 57 9.18 83.76 -60.70
CA LEU A 57 8.09 82.80 -60.89
C LEU A 57 8.62 81.39 -61.16
N GLU A 58 9.65 81.25 -61.99
CA GLU A 58 10.31 79.96 -62.24
C GLU A 58 11.00 79.41 -60.99
N GLU A 59 11.71 80.26 -60.24
CA GLU A 59 12.36 79.88 -58.98
C GLU A 59 11.31 79.46 -57.93
N ASN A 60 10.22 80.20 -57.79
CA ASN A 60 9.12 79.84 -56.90
C ASN A 60 8.42 78.56 -57.34
N ALA A 61 8.27 78.32 -58.65
CA ALA A 61 7.71 77.09 -59.18
C ALA A 61 8.62 75.87 -58.92
N ARG A 62 9.95 76.04 -59.00
CA ARG A 62 10.92 74.99 -58.62
C ARG A 62 10.87 74.69 -57.13
N LYS A 63 10.95 75.72 -56.28
CA LYS A 63 10.83 75.56 -54.82
C LYS A 63 9.54 74.88 -54.41
N LYS A 64 8.41 75.25 -55.04
CA LYS A 64 7.13 74.61 -54.76
C LYS A 64 7.10 73.13 -55.14
N LYS A 65 7.73 72.75 -56.26
CA LYS A 65 7.87 71.33 -56.64
C LYS A 65 8.78 70.56 -55.68
N GLU A 66 9.91 71.15 -55.30
CA GLU A 66 10.83 70.55 -54.31
C GLU A 66 10.16 70.39 -52.94
N GLU A 67 9.38 71.38 -52.50
CA GLU A 67 8.58 71.28 -51.28
C GLU A 67 7.49 70.20 -51.38
N GLU A 68 6.80 70.09 -52.51
CA GLU A 68 5.80 69.03 -52.74
C GLU A 68 6.44 67.64 -52.77
N GLU A 69 7.61 67.48 -53.38
CA GLU A 69 8.38 66.23 -53.38
C GLU A 69 8.90 65.89 -51.99
N SER A 70 9.42 66.87 -51.25
CA SER A 70 9.85 66.67 -49.86
C SER A 70 8.68 66.26 -48.96
N ARG A 71 7.50 66.86 -49.13
CA ARG A 71 6.30 66.47 -48.40
C ARG A 71 5.86 65.03 -48.73
N ARG A 72 5.91 64.64 -50.01
CA ARG A 72 5.60 63.26 -50.43
C ARG A 72 6.59 62.25 -49.84
N LEU A 73 7.88 62.58 -49.82
CA LEU A 73 8.90 61.73 -49.21
C LEU A 73 8.70 61.62 -47.69
N GLU A 74 8.41 62.72 -47.01
CA GLU A 74 8.08 62.70 -45.57
C GLU A 74 6.83 61.85 -45.27
N GLU A 75 5.78 61.96 -46.09
CA GLU A 75 4.58 61.13 -45.94
C GLU A 75 4.88 59.63 -46.14
N LEU A 76 5.70 59.29 -47.13
CA LEU A 76 6.14 57.90 -47.35
C LEU A 76 6.98 57.38 -46.17
N CYS A 77 7.93 58.17 -45.66
CA CYS A 77 8.70 57.81 -44.46
C CYS A 77 7.80 57.57 -43.24
N ARG A 78 6.79 58.44 -43.02
CA ARG A 78 5.83 58.27 -41.91
C ARG A 78 5.02 56.99 -42.07
N LEU A 79 4.56 56.68 -43.27
CA LEU A 79 3.79 55.46 -43.56
C LEU A 79 4.64 54.20 -43.33
N GLU A 80 5.91 54.22 -43.76
CA GLU A 80 6.84 53.11 -43.54
C GLU A 80 7.18 52.92 -42.06
N GLU A 81 7.42 54.00 -41.32
CA GLU A 81 7.61 53.95 -39.87
C GLU A 81 6.39 53.39 -39.15
N GLU A 82 5.18 53.80 -39.54
CA GLU A 82 3.94 53.30 -38.94
C GLU A 82 3.77 51.79 -39.24
N ARG A 83 4.05 51.37 -40.48
CA ARG A 83 4.04 49.95 -40.85
C ARG A 83 5.05 49.14 -40.04
N GLN A 84 6.26 49.66 -39.84
CA GLN A 84 7.29 49.03 -39.01
C GLN A 84 6.85 48.91 -37.54
N ARG A 85 6.25 49.96 -36.97
CA ARG A 85 5.70 49.91 -35.60
C ARG A 85 4.59 48.87 -35.48
N GLN A 86 3.68 48.81 -36.45
CA GLN A 86 2.60 47.81 -36.46
C GLN A 86 3.15 46.38 -36.59
N GLU A 87 4.17 46.17 -37.42
CA GLU A 87 4.82 44.86 -37.57
C GLU A 87 5.57 44.47 -36.31
N GLU A 88 6.34 45.38 -35.71
CA GLU A 88 7.04 45.14 -34.45
C GLU A 88 6.06 44.84 -33.30
N GLU A 89 4.95 45.58 -33.21
CA GLU A 89 3.91 45.33 -32.22
C GLU A 89 3.25 43.96 -32.43
N LYS A 90 2.98 43.56 -33.68
CA LYS A 90 2.49 42.20 -33.99
C LYS A 90 3.50 41.14 -33.57
N ARG A 91 4.79 41.33 -33.85
CA ARG A 91 5.86 40.40 -33.45
C ARG A 91 5.96 40.30 -31.93
N ARG A 92 5.92 41.42 -31.21
CA ARG A 92 5.91 41.46 -29.74
C ARG A 92 4.68 40.76 -29.16
N LYS A 93 3.49 40.99 -29.71
CA LYS A 93 2.25 40.32 -29.29
C LYS A 93 2.29 38.83 -29.55
N GLU A 94 2.79 38.40 -30.72
CA GLU A 94 2.94 36.99 -31.05
C GLU A 94 3.95 36.30 -30.14
N GLU A 95 5.11 36.92 -29.90
CA GLU A 95 6.12 36.40 -29.00
C GLU A 95 5.62 36.32 -27.55
N ALA A 96 4.91 37.35 -27.08
CA ALA A 96 4.26 37.32 -25.77
C ALA A 96 3.24 36.18 -25.66
N ARG A 97 2.44 35.94 -26.72
CA ARG A 97 1.49 34.83 -26.78
C ARG A 97 2.21 33.47 -26.74
N ARG A 98 3.30 33.31 -27.50
CA ARG A 98 4.12 32.09 -27.50
C ARG A 98 4.73 31.82 -26.13
N ARG A 99 5.30 32.83 -25.46
CA ARG A 99 5.85 32.71 -24.10
C ARG A 99 4.76 32.34 -23.09
N GLN A 100 3.57 32.95 -23.19
CA GLN A 100 2.45 32.64 -22.32
C GLN A 100 1.93 31.20 -22.53
N GLU A 101 1.86 30.73 -23.77
CA GLU A 101 1.48 29.36 -24.10
C GLU A 101 2.52 28.35 -23.59
N GLU A 102 3.81 28.64 -23.74
CA GLU A 102 4.89 27.78 -23.22
C GLU A 102 4.86 27.69 -21.69
N LEU A 103 4.63 28.81 -20.99
CA LEU A 103 4.45 28.82 -19.54
C LEU A 103 3.22 28.00 -19.12
N ARG A 104 2.12 28.09 -19.85
CA ARG A 104 0.92 27.27 -19.59
C ARG A 104 1.21 25.79 -19.79
N ARG A 105 1.86 25.40 -20.88
CA ARG A 105 2.25 24.00 -21.14
C ARG A 105 3.16 23.45 -20.04
N ARG A 106 4.17 24.21 -19.62
CA ARG A 106 5.06 23.83 -18.52
C ARG A 106 4.33 23.70 -17.18
N ALA A 107 3.40 24.61 -16.90
CA ALA A 107 2.59 24.54 -15.68
C ALA A 107 1.65 23.32 -15.69
N GLU A 108 1.01 23.02 -16.82
CA GLU A 108 0.17 21.83 -17.00
C GLU A 108 0.99 20.54 -16.86
N GLU A 109 2.18 20.47 -17.45
CA GLU A 109 3.06 19.31 -17.34
C GLU A 109 3.53 19.09 -15.88
N GLN A 110 3.92 20.16 -15.19
CA GLN A 110 4.25 20.08 -13.77
C GLN A 110 3.06 19.66 -12.91
N ALA A 111 1.86 20.15 -13.21
CA ALA A 111 0.64 19.75 -12.50
C ALA A 111 0.35 18.26 -12.69
N ARG A 112 0.45 17.75 -13.92
CA ARG A 112 0.29 16.31 -14.23
C ARG A 112 1.31 15.45 -13.50
N LEU A 113 2.58 15.87 -13.46
CA LEU A 113 3.63 15.13 -12.77
C LEU A 113 3.40 15.10 -11.25
N ARG A 114 2.95 16.22 -10.66
CA ARG A 114 2.60 16.29 -9.24
C ARG A 114 1.42 15.36 -8.93
N GLU A 115 0.38 15.40 -9.74
CA GLU A 115 -0.79 14.53 -9.57
C GLU A 115 -0.41 13.04 -9.69
N GLN A 116 0.44 12.67 -10.65
CA GLN A 116 0.95 11.30 -10.77
C GLN A 116 1.72 10.87 -9.52
N ARG A 117 2.62 11.72 -9.02
CA ARG A 117 3.39 11.43 -7.79
C ARG A 117 2.50 11.29 -6.57
N GLU A 118 1.48 12.13 -6.44
CA GLU A 118 0.50 12.06 -5.35
C GLU A 118 -0.31 10.77 -5.42
N ARG A 119 -0.80 10.39 -6.62
CA ARG A 119 -1.51 9.12 -6.84
C ARG A 119 -0.62 7.91 -6.53
N GLU A 120 0.65 7.93 -6.94
CA GLU A 120 1.60 6.87 -6.61
C GLU A 120 1.87 6.78 -5.10
N LEU A 121 2.02 7.92 -4.42
CA LEU A 121 2.23 7.95 -2.99
C LEU A 121 1.00 7.47 -2.23
N GLN A 122 -0.20 7.84 -2.66
CA GLN A 122 -1.46 7.32 -2.13
C GLN A 122 -1.58 5.82 -2.36
N ALA A 123 -1.32 5.33 -3.58
CA ALA A 123 -1.35 3.91 -3.89
C ALA A 123 -0.35 3.11 -3.03
N LYS A 124 0.87 3.63 -2.83
CA LYS A 124 1.87 3.02 -1.94
C LYS A 124 1.40 2.99 -0.49
N ARG A 125 0.81 4.08 0.01
CA ARG A 125 0.25 4.15 1.37
C ARG A 125 -0.89 3.17 1.57
N GLU A 126 -1.81 3.07 0.62
CA GLU A 126 -2.91 2.11 0.67
C GLU A 126 -2.44 0.67 0.56
N ALA A 127 -1.49 0.38 -0.33
CA ALA A 127 -0.88 -0.94 -0.45
C ALA A 127 -0.17 -1.34 0.84
N PHE A 128 0.57 -0.42 1.47
CA PHE A 128 1.22 -0.66 2.75
C PHE A 128 0.19 -0.93 3.86
N ARG A 129 -0.89 -0.13 3.95
CA ARG A 129 -1.97 -0.35 4.92
C ARG A 129 -2.62 -1.71 4.74
N LYS A 130 -2.97 -2.08 3.50
CA LYS A 130 -3.57 -3.39 3.18
C LYS A 130 -2.62 -4.54 3.52
N ALA A 131 -1.33 -4.41 3.19
CA ALA A 131 -0.33 -5.43 3.52
C ALA A 131 -0.16 -5.59 5.04
N GLN A 132 -0.22 -4.50 5.80
CA GLN A 132 -0.15 -4.54 7.27
C GLN A 132 -1.40 -5.22 7.87
N GLU A 133 -2.60 -4.85 7.42
CA GLU A 133 -3.86 -5.48 7.85
C GLU A 133 -3.89 -6.98 7.50
N GLU A 134 -3.43 -7.36 6.31
CA GLU A 134 -3.37 -8.76 5.90
C GLU A 134 -2.32 -9.55 6.71
N ALA A 135 -1.15 -8.98 6.96
CA ALA A 135 -0.14 -9.59 7.81
C ALA A 135 -0.64 -9.78 9.24
N GLU A 136 -1.34 -8.79 9.81
CA GLU A 136 -1.94 -8.89 11.13
C GLU A 136 -3.04 -9.96 11.18
N ARG A 137 -3.92 -10.01 10.16
CA ARG A 137 -4.95 -11.04 10.05
C ARG A 137 -4.34 -12.43 9.98
N ARG A 138 -3.33 -12.63 9.13
CA ARG A 138 -2.60 -13.90 9.03
C ARG A 138 -1.92 -14.27 10.34
N ALA A 139 -1.33 -13.30 11.06
CA ALA A 139 -0.72 -13.54 12.36
C ALA A 139 -1.75 -13.96 13.42
N ARG A 140 -2.93 -13.32 13.46
CA ARG A 140 -4.05 -13.69 14.34
C ARG A 140 -4.56 -15.09 14.03
N GLU A 141 -4.79 -15.41 12.75
CA GLU A 141 -5.23 -16.74 12.32
C GLU A 141 -4.21 -17.82 12.67
N GLN A 142 -2.91 -17.56 12.48
CA GLN A 142 -1.85 -18.48 12.88
C GLN A 142 -1.76 -18.65 14.40
N ALA A 143 -1.89 -17.58 15.17
CA ALA A 143 -1.90 -17.64 16.63
C ALA A 143 -3.10 -18.48 17.14
N GLU A 144 -4.28 -18.24 16.59
CA GLU A 144 -5.49 -19.01 16.91
C GLU A 144 -5.35 -20.50 16.53
N GLN A 145 -4.79 -20.79 15.36
CA GLN A 145 -4.51 -22.17 14.94
C GLN A 145 -3.51 -22.87 15.87
N ARG A 146 -2.45 -22.16 16.31
CA ARG A 146 -1.48 -22.70 17.27
C ARG A 146 -2.13 -23.02 18.61
N LEU A 147 -2.93 -22.08 19.15
CA LEU A 147 -3.67 -22.29 20.40
C LEU A 147 -4.65 -23.48 20.29
N ARG A 148 -5.40 -23.58 19.18
CA ARG A 148 -6.31 -24.72 18.93
C ARG A 148 -5.55 -26.04 18.80
N ALA A 149 -4.41 -26.05 18.13
CA ALA A 149 -3.59 -27.24 17.98
C ALA A 149 -3.00 -27.70 19.32
N GLU A 150 -2.54 -26.76 20.14
CA GLU A 150 -2.02 -27.03 21.48
C GLU A 150 -3.12 -27.55 22.42
N ALA A 151 -4.29 -26.91 22.43
CA ALA A 151 -5.44 -27.39 23.20
C ALA A 151 -5.85 -28.81 22.81
N ARG A 152 -5.84 -29.14 21.50
CA ARG A 152 -6.10 -30.51 21.01
C ARG A 152 -5.03 -31.50 21.45
N ARG A 153 -3.75 -31.10 21.52
CA ARG A 153 -2.67 -31.95 22.03
C ARG A 153 -2.82 -32.23 23.51
N GLN A 154 -3.09 -31.19 24.32
CA GLN A 154 -3.33 -31.35 25.75
C GLN A 154 -4.54 -32.24 26.03
N GLU A 155 -5.64 -32.07 25.29
CA GLU A 155 -6.82 -32.92 25.46
C GLU A 155 -6.53 -34.40 25.13
N ARG A 156 -5.76 -34.68 24.06
CA ARG A 156 -5.34 -36.05 23.75
C ARG A 156 -4.47 -36.64 24.85
N GLN A 157 -3.49 -35.89 25.36
CA GLN A 157 -2.64 -36.33 26.47
C GLN A 157 -3.48 -36.66 27.71
N ARG A 158 -4.43 -35.80 28.08
CA ARG A 158 -5.35 -36.06 29.20
C ARG A 158 -6.17 -37.33 28.98
N GLN A 159 -6.69 -37.54 27.77
CA GLN A 159 -7.45 -38.75 27.46
C GLN A 159 -6.59 -40.01 27.49
N GLU A 160 -5.35 -39.94 27.02
CA GLU A 160 -4.39 -41.05 27.09
C GLU A 160 -3.99 -41.35 28.54
N GLU A 161 -3.73 -40.33 29.36
CA GLU A 161 -3.48 -40.48 30.79
C GLU A 161 -4.67 -41.09 31.51
N LEU A 162 -5.89 -40.61 31.24
CA LEU A 162 -7.12 -41.18 31.80
C LEU A 162 -7.30 -42.65 31.39
N ARG A 163 -7.00 -42.99 30.13
CA ARG A 163 -7.04 -44.38 29.66
C ARG A 163 -5.99 -45.24 30.36
N CYS A 164 -4.75 -44.76 30.46
CA CYS A 164 -3.67 -45.47 31.14
C CYS A 164 -4.00 -45.70 32.62
N ASN A 165 -4.45 -44.65 33.31
CA ASN A 165 -4.87 -44.70 34.71
C ASN A 165 -6.05 -45.64 34.91
N LYS A 166 -7.03 -45.66 33.99
CA LYS A 166 -8.16 -46.58 34.04
C LYS A 166 -7.69 -48.04 33.87
N THR A 167 -6.87 -48.34 32.87
CA THR A 167 -6.30 -49.68 32.67
C THR A 167 -5.52 -50.14 33.90
N GLN A 168 -4.72 -49.24 34.49
CA GLN A 168 -3.99 -49.51 35.72
C GLN A 168 -4.92 -49.78 36.91
N ALA A 169 -5.98 -48.98 37.07
CA ALA A 169 -7.00 -49.20 38.11
C ALA A 169 -7.73 -50.54 37.93
N ASP A 170 -8.07 -50.90 36.69
CA ASP A 170 -8.71 -52.18 36.37
C ASP A 170 -7.81 -53.38 36.74
N ILE A 171 -6.51 -53.28 36.48
CA ILE A 171 -5.52 -54.29 36.88
C ILE A 171 -5.41 -54.39 38.42
N VAL A 172 -5.36 -53.25 39.12
CA VAL A 172 -5.30 -53.23 40.60
C VAL A 172 -6.58 -53.84 41.19
N ALA A 173 -7.75 -53.50 40.65
CA ALA A 173 -9.02 -54.08 41.05
C ALA A 173 -9.07 -55.60 40.83
N PHE A 174 -8.47 -56.09 39.74
CA PHE A 174 -8.33 -57.54 39.50
C PHE A 174 -7.54 -58.23 40.61
N PHE A 175 -6.40 -57.66 41.06
CA PHE A 175 -5.63 -58.21 42.16
C PHE A 175 -6.39 -58.18 43.49
N GLN A 176 -7.11 -57.10 43.77
CA GLN A 176 -7.96 -56.99 44.96
C GLN A 176 -9.05 -58.06 44.97
N LEU A 177 -9.70 -58.28 43.82
CA LEU A 177 -10.71 -59.34 43.66
C LEU A 177 -10.11 -60.73 43.85
N TYR A 178 -8.92 -60.97 43.29
CA TYR A 178 -8.19 -62.24 43.47
C TYR A 178 -7.90 -62.53 44.95
N ASP A 179 -7.38 -61.55 45.69
CA ASP A 179 -7.11 -61.72 47.12
C ASP A 179 -8.41 -61.84 47.94
N ALA A 180 -9.45 -61.07 47.61
CA ALA A 180 -10.76 -61.17 48.26
C ALA A 180 -11.38 -62.56 48.08
N LYS A 181 -11.35 -63.13 46.86
CA LYS A 181 -11.78 -64.50 46.60
C LYS A 181 -11.02 -65.52 47.45
N TRP A 182 -9.71 -65.36 47.58
CA TRP A 182 -8.91 -66.22 48.44
C TRP A 182 -9.24 -66.08 49.93
N GLN A 183 -9.56 -64.87 50.40
CA GLN A 183 -10.01 -64.66 51.78
C GLN A 183 -11.38 -65.31 52.02
N GLU A 184 -12.32 -65.15 51.10
CA GLU A 184 -13.64 -65.76 51.16
C GLU A 184 -13.54 -67.30 51.19
N LEU A 185 -12.72 -67.88 50.31
CA LEU A 185 -12.44 -69.32 50.30
C LEU A 185 -11.80 -69.81 51.61
N LYS A 186 -11.10 -68.97 52.37
CA LYS A 186 -10.52 -69.36 53.67
C LYS A 186 -11.52 -69.23 54.82
N LEU A 187 -12.24 -68.12 54.87
CA LEU A 187 -13.11 -67.76 55.99
C LEU A 187 -14.46 -68.50 55.93
N SER A 188 -15.01 -68.69 54.74
CA SER A 188 -16.37 -69.22 54.60
C SER A 188 -16.40 -70.72 54.77
N LYS A 189 -17.03 -71.17 55.86
CA LYS A 189 -17.21 -72.60 56.18
C LYS A 189 -18.37 -73.24 55.41
N ASN A 190 -19.32 -72.45 54.93
CA ASN A 190 -20.55 -72.90 54.27
C ASN A 190 -20.56 -72.65 52.76
N LEU A 191 -19.42 -72.29 52.17
CA LEU A 191 -19.33 -72.09 50.73
C LEU A 191 -19.35 -73.47 50.04
N ALA A 192 -20.48 -73.82 49.42
CA ALA A 192 -20.63 -75.04 48.65
C ALA A 192 -20.97 -74.69 47.20
N SER A 193 -20.45 -75.48 46.25
CA SER A 193 -20.75 -75.38 44.82
C SER A 193 -20.09 -74.21 44.06
N VAL A 194 -18.87 -73.81 44.43
CA VAL A 194 -18.02 -72.91 43.62
C VAL A 194 -17.65 -73.62 42.31
N MET A 195 -17.76 -72.92 41.18
CA MET A 195 -17.39 -73.45 39.86
C MET A 195 -15.88 -73.40 39.62
N LEU A 196 -15.37 -74.32 38.79
CA LEU A 196 -13.95 -74.32 38.40
C LEU A 196 -13.49 -72.99 37.79
N CYS A 197 -14.34 -72.36 36.97
CA CYS A 197 -14.04 -71.08 36.31
C CYS A 197 -14.04 -69.88 37.27
N GLU A 198 -14.65 -70.00 38.44
CA GLU A 198 -14.72 -68.94 39.46
C GLU A 198 -13.48 -68.93 40.36
N MET A 199 -12.69 -70.00 40.34
CA MET A 199 -11.50 -70.15 41.14
C MET A 199 -10.46 -69.06 40.86
N PRO A 200 -9.86 -68.46 41.91
CA PRO A 200 -8.84 -67.45 41.75
C PRO A 200 -7.50 -68.08 41.36
N TRP A 201 -7.36 -68.43 40.08
CA TRP A 201 -6.11 -68.86 39.47
C TRP A 201 -5.15 -67.68 39.34
N PRO A 202 -3.82 -67.88 39.47
CA PRO A 202 -2.85 -66.79 39.46
C PRO A 202 -2.52 -66.38 38.00
N THR A 203 -3.55 -66.01 37.25
CA THR A 203 -3.47 -65.58 35.84
C THR A 203 -4.49 -64.48 35.59
N PHE A 204 -4.26 -63.63 34.58
CA PHE A 204 -5.24 -62.62 34.16
C PHE A 204 -6.37 -63.21 33.29
N GLN A 205 -6.19 -64.43 32.79
CA GLN A 205 -7.18 -65.13 31.98
C GLN A 205 -8.26 -65.74 32.87
N GLN A 206 -9.49 -65.27 32.72
CA GLN A 206 -10.63 -65.84 33.45
C GLN A 206 -11.11 -67.14 32.80
N GLY A 207 -11.65 -68.04 33.62
CA GLY A 207 -12.30 -69.25 33.11
C GLY A 207 -11.35 -70.39 32.71
N CYS A 208 -10.20 -70.54 33.38
CA CYS A 208 -9.35 -71.72 33.20
C CYS A 208 -10.14 -73.00 33.50
N THR A 209 -10.13 -73.94 32.55
CA THR A 209 -10.82 -75.23 32.67
C THR A 209 -9.89 -76.42 32.48
N SER A 210 -8.69 -76.18 31.94
CA SER A 210 -7.63 -77.15 31.71
C SER A 210 -6.31 -76.70 32.37
N PRO A 211 -5.45 -77.63 32.82
CA PRO A 211 -4.08 -77.31 33.23
C PRO A 211 -3.27 -76.59 32.14
N ASP A 212 -3.54 -76.89 30.87
CA ASP A 212 -2.84 -76.30 29.71
C ASP A 212 -3.18 -74.83 29.49
N ASP A 213 -4.29 -74.33 30.06
CA ASP A 213 -4.69 -72.92 30.00
C ASP A 213 -3.72 -72.03 30.79
N ILE A 214 -2.88 -72.62 31.66
CA ILE A 214 -1.99 -71.89 32.54
C ILE A 214 -0.53 -72.12 32.14
N SER A 215 -0.01 -71.16 31.39
CA SER A 215 1.40 -71.14 31.01
C SER A 215 2.29 -70.59 32.14
N ARG A 216 3.58 -70.97 32.12
CA ARG A 216 4.59 -70.39 33.01
C ARG A 216 4.67 -68.87 32.86
N ARG A 217 4.62 -68.38 31.61
CA ARG A 217 4.73 -66.96 31.30
C ARG A 217 3.56 -66.15 31.87
N SER A 218 2.33 -66.62 31.71
CA SER A 218 1.14 -65.92 32.25
C SER A 218 1.12 -65.91 33.77
N MET A 219 1.65 -66.95 34.41
CA MET A 219 1.81 -67.00 35.87
C MET A 219 2.90 -66.04 36.37
N GLU A 220 4.06 -66.00 35.71
CA GLU A 220 5.14 -65.05 36.04
C GLU A 220 4.66 -63.60 35.89
N GLU A 221 3.95 -63.30 34.79
CA GLU A 221 3.36 -62.00 34.53
C GLU A 221 2.39 -61.58 35.63
N PHE A 222 1.54 -62.49 36.11
CA PHE A 222 0.61 -62.22 37.21
C PHE A 222 1.31 -62.03 38.56
N ILE A 223 2.23 -62.94 38.93
CA ILE A 223 2.86 -62.95 40.26
C ILE A 223 3.79 -61.75 40.44
N PHE A 224 4.53 -61.39 39.39
CA PHE A 224 5.52 -60.31 39.42
C PHE A 224 5.02 -59.00 38.81
N HIS A 225 3.72 -58.87 38.56
CA HIS A 225 3.15 -57.67 37.94
C HIS A 225 3.47 -56.40 38.75
N PRO A 226 3.99 -55.32 38.15
CA PRO A 226 4.42 -54.11 38.86
C PRO A 226 3.29 -53.44 39.66
N LEU A 227 2.04 -53.57 39.19
CA LEU A 227 0.85 -53.01 39.85
C LEU A 227 0.27 -53.87 40.98
N ARG A 228 0.87 -55.02 41.31
CA ARG A 228 0.36 -55.90 42.36
C ARG A 228 0.56 -55.24 43.74
N PRO A 229 -0.49 -55.08 44.57
CA PRO A 229 -0.33 -54.49 45.89
C PRO A 229 0.69 -55.23 46.77
N GLY A 230 1.58 -54.48 47.44
CA GLY A 230 2.59 -55.03 48.35
C GLY A 230 3.87 -55.56 47.68
N ILE A 231 4.05 -55.32 46.38
CA ILE A 231 5.22 -55.77 45.62
C ILE A 231 6.54 -55.19 46.14
N GLU A 232 6.55 -53.94 46.60
CA GLU A 232 7.74 -53.24 47.09
C GLU A 232 8.30 -53.83 48.40
N THR A 233 7.44 -54.44 49.21
CA THR A 233 7.80 -54.95 50.55
C THR A 233 8.25 -56.41 50.57
N LYS A 234 8.01 -57.17 49.50
CA LYS A 234 8.23 -58.62 49.44
C LYS A 234 9.24 -58.98 48.37
N SER A 235 10.22 -59.82 48.71
CA SER A 235 11.15 -60.38 47.73
C SER A 235 10.42 -61.22 46.68
N ARG A 236 11.03 -61.43 45.51
CA ARG A 236 10.48 -62.30 44.45
C ARG A 236 10.20 -63.71 45.01
N LYS A 237 11.12 -64.22 45.83
CA LYS A 237 11.01 -65.49 46.55
C LYS A 237 9.81 -65.55 47.50
N ASP A 238 9.59 -64.52 48.30
CA ASP A 238 8.47 -64.49 49.26
C ASP A 238 7.11 -64.50 48.56
N ARG A 239 7.01 -63.86 47.39
CA ARG A 239 5.79 -63.87 46.58
C ARG A 239 5.50 -65.27 46.05
N LEU A 240 6.51 -65.95 45.49
CA LEU A 240 6.37 -67.33 45.04
C LEU A 240 5.99 -68.26 46.20
N LYS A 241 6.65 -68.11 47.35
CA LYS A 241 6.35 -68.91 48.54
C LYS A 241 4.89 -68.74 49.00
N ALA A 242 4.36 -67.52 48.98
CA ALA A 242 2.97 -67.27 49.33
C ALA A 242 1.99 -67.98 48.39
N GLU A 243 2.27 -68.02 47.08
CA GLU A 243 1.45 -68.73 46.10
C GLU A 243 1.60 -70.25 46.22
N VAL A 244 2.82 -70.77 46.40
CA VAL A 244 3.07 -72.21 46.65
C VAL A 244 2.22 -72.68 47.83
N LEU A 245 2.18 -71.91 48.92
CA LEU A 245 1.38 -72.26 50.10
C LEU A 245 -0.14 -72.26 49.85
N ARG A 246 -0.63 -71.45 48.90
CA ARG A 246 -2.06 -71.42 48.52
C ARG A 246 -2.45 -72.65 47.69
N PHE A 247 -1.58 -73.09 46.79
CA PHE A 247 -1.84 -74.19 45.86
C PHE A 247 -1.21 -75.53 46.26
N HIS A 248 -0.52 -75.59 47.41
CA HIS A 248 0.08 -76.84 47.88
C HIS A 248 -0.98 -77.93 48.03
N PRO A 249 -0.78 -79.15 47.47
CA PRO A 249 -1.80 -80.19 47.41
C PRO A 249 -2.38 -80.52 48.79
N ASP A 250 -1.56 -80.55 49.84
CA ASP A 250 -2.03 -80.78 51.22
C ASP A 250 -3.07 -79.73 51.67
N LYS A 251 -2.76 -78.44 51.53
CA LYS A 251 -3.64 -77.35 51.98
C LYS A 251 -4.82 -77.12 51.05
N PHE A 252 -4.60 -77.25 49.74
CA PHE A 252 -5.64 -77.06 48.74
C PHE A 252 -6.69 -78.18 48.83
N ASN A 253 -6.26 -79.45 48.93
CA ASN A 253 -7.17 -80.60 48.98
C ASN A 253 -7.98 -80.63 50.29
N SER A 254 -7.35 -80.26 51.41
CA SER A 254 -8.03 -80.24 52.71
C SER A 254 -9.01 -79.07 52.85
N HIS A 255 -8.62 -77.85 52.43
CA HIS A 255 -9.38 -76.64 52.77
C HIS A 255 -10.21 -76.05 51.62
N THR A 256 -9.86 -76.32 50.37
CA THR A 256 -10.45 -75.62 49.20
C THR A 256 -11.28 -76.56 48.34
N VAL A 257 -10.82 -77.79 48.10
CA VAL A 257 -11.46 -78.73 47.16
C VAL A 257 -12.89 -79.10 47.56
N HIS A 258 -13.19 -79.27 48.86
CA HIS A 258 -14.53 -79.64 49.30
C HIS A 258 -15.58 -78.54 49.03
N LYS A 259 -15.16 -77.29 48.82
CA LYS A 259 -16.02 -76.14 48.52
C LYS A 259 -16.41 -76.05 47.04
N LEU A 260 -15.68 -76.75 46.18
CA LEU A 260 -15.96 -76.85 44.76
C LEU A 260 -17.09 -77.83 44.47
N ARG A 261 -17.75 -77.61 43.32
CA ARG A 261 -18.69 -78.58 42.74
C ARG A 261 -18.03 -79.94 42.55
N GLU A 262 -18.75 -81.01 42.85
CA GLU A 262 -18.22 -82.37 42.82
C GLU A 262 -17.64 -82.76 41.45
N CYS A 263 -18.28 -82.34 40.35
CA CYS A 263 -17.82 -82.57 38.98
C CYS A 263 -16.50 -81.87 38.65
N ASP A 264 -16.15 -80.80 39.37
CA ASP A 264 -14.99 -79.95 39.10
C ASP A 264 -13.80 -80.27 40.00
N ARG A 265 -14.01 -81.02 41.10
CA ARG A 265 -12.98 -81.31 42.10
C ARG A 265 -11.74 -81.98 41.51
N GLY A 266 -11.92 -83.00 40.67
CA GLY A 266 -10.80 -83.73 40.05
C GLY A 266 -9.94 -82.81 39.19
N LYS A 267 -10.57 -82.01 38.32
CA LYS A 267 -9.89 -81.03 37.46
C LYS A 267 -9.20 -79.94 38.27
N ALA A 268 -9.83 -79.45 39.34
CA ALA A 268 -9.23 -78.44 40.20
C ALA A 268 -7.97 -78.93 40.92
N ILE A 269 -7.96 -80.19 41.38
CA ILE A 269 -6.78 -80.82 41.99
C ILE A 269 -5.65 -80.95 40.96
N GLU A 270 -5.98 -81.37 39.74
CA GLU A 270 -5.02 -81.49 38.64
C GLU A 270 -4.38 -80.13 38.31
N ILE A 271 -5.21 -79.11 38.13
CA ILE A 271 -4.76 -77.73 37.86
C ILE A 271 -3.90 -77.24 39.03
N ALA A 272 -4.40 -77.31 40.27
CA ALA A 272 -3.64 -76.86 41.44
C ALA A 272 -2.30 -77.61 41.60
N GLY A 273 -2.26 -78.91 41.32
CA GLY A 273 -1.04 -79.71 41.32
C GLY A 273 -0.05 -79.32 40.22
N ALA A 274 -0.53 -78.97 39.02
CA ALA A 274 0.29 -78.41 37.96
C ALA A 274 0.88 -77.04 38.38
N LEU A 275 0.04 -76.16 38.93
CA LEU A 275 0.47 -74.84 39.42
C LEU A 275 1.50 -74.96 40.54
N ALA A 276 1.28 -75.82 41.53
CA ALA A 276 2.21 -76.01 42.63
C ALA A 276 3.60 -76.47 42.15
N ARG A 277 3.66 -77.37 41.16
CA ARG A 277 4.92 -77.80 40.54
C ARG A 277 5.60 -76.67 39.80
N MET A 278 4.87 -75.90 38.99
CA MET A 278 5.41 -74.75 38.26
C MET A 278 5.95 -73.67 39.23
N LEU A 279 5.18 -73.33 40.27
CA LEU A 279 5.58 -72.38 41.30
C LEU A 279 6.82 -72.85 42.08
N THR A 280 6.90 -74.13 42.40
CA THR A 280 8.05 -74.71 43.12
C THR A 280 9.31 -74.67 42.25
N ASN A 281 9.19 -74.99 40.96
CA ASN A 281 10.31 -74.90 40.01
C ASN A 281 10.80 -73.45 39.88
N MET A 282 9.89 -72.49 39.72
CA MET A 282 10.26 -71.06 39.69
C MET A 282 10.92 -70.62 41.00
N MET A 283 10.45 -71.10 42.15
CA MET A 283 11.07 -70.77 43.45
C MET A 283 12.49 -71.34 43.56
N ALA A 284 12.71 -72.58 43.10
CA ALA A 284 14.03 -73.21 43.09
C ALA A 284 15.02 -72.45 42.19
N GLU A 285 14.57 -72.02 41.01
CA GLU A 285 15.39 -71.21 40.10
C GLU A 285 15.75 -69.84 40.70
N GLU A 286 14.80 -69.16 41.34
CA GLU A 286 15.08 -67.86 41.98
C GLU A 286 16.05 -68.02 43.16
N ILE A 287 15.95 -69.12 43.93
CA ILE A 287 16.91 -69.43 45.00
C ILE A 287 18.32 -69.64 44.42
N GLN A 288 18.45 -70.39 43.33
CA GLN A 288 19.74 -70.63 42.66
C GLN A 288 20.35 -69.34 42.10
N LYS A 289 19.52 -68.42 41.58
CA LYS A 289 19.96 -67.09 41.14
C LYS A 289 20.44 -66.20 42.29
N GLU A 290 19.83 -66.33 43.46
CA GLU A 290 20.22 -65.59 44.68
C GLU A 290 21.52 -66.13 45.29
N THR A 291 21.78 -67.45 45.23
CA THR A 291 23.02 -68.07 45.78
C THR A 291 24.18 -68.15 44.79
N GLY A 292 23.93 -68.00 43.48
CA GLY A 292 24.94 -67.97 42.43
C GLY A 292 25.48 -66.58 42.07
N ARG A 293 25.08 -65.55 42.82
CA ARG A 293 25.66 -64.19 42.80
C ARG A 293 26.50 -63.97 44.05
#